data_AF-A0A6J8A069-F1
#
_entry.id   AF-A0A6J8A069-F1
#
_cell.length_a   1.000
_cell.length_b   1.000
_cell.length_c   1.000
_cell.angle_alpha   90.00
_cell.angle_beta   90.00
_cell.angle_gamma   90.00
#
_symmetry.space_group_name_H-M   'P 1'
#
loop_
_entity.id
_entity.type
_entity.pdbx_description
1 polymer ?
#
loop_
_entity_poly.entity_id
_entity_poly.type
_entity_poly.pdbx_seq_one_letter_code
_entity_poly.pdbx_strand_id
1 'polypeptide(L)'
;MNQKYQHLVKFLEDISTDVEKVKLLMTGELIPFPSVDVKKDDIWASLVSDHNDEQCAAFLIQMCSATSKALSQRVKDHLEDGQHTKYGIDPSKTFNSVLPHNKLPEFIFGHLDWLIKHRPNASRLANEAHIVYNVNKTGAWLNQQTEQHVQELINRSKLKIKDMKITEKQRLLDLKNKSRERRESKTQIKFRQLVLEQPGEKTLFQVSQVNKNPITISQLTKNLKTLIKKTR
;
A
#
# COMPACT_ATOMS: atom_id res chain seq x y z
N MET A 1 -0.82 -6.90 -20.62
CA MET A 1 -0.18 -8.13 -20.13
C MET A 1 1.27 -8.12 -20.56
N ASN A 2 2.25 -8.08 -19.65
CA ASN A 2 3.65 -8.15 -20.03
C ASN A 2 4.08 -9.63 -20.05
N GLN A 3 3.89 -10.28 -21.21
CA GLN A 3 4.12 -11.71 -21.41
C GLN A 3 5.55 -12.15 -21.03
N LYS A 4 6.52 -11.22 -21.07
CA LYS A 4 7.92 -11.49 -20.72
C LYS A 4 8.10 -11.86 -19.24
N TYR A 5 7.36 -11.22 -18.32
CA TYR A 5 7.48 -11.52 -16.89
C TYR A 5 6.87 -12.87 -16.52
N GLN A 6 5.75 -13.21 -17.12
CA GLN A 6 5.13 -14.53 -16.92
C GLN A 6 6.02 -15.64 -17.48
N HIS A 7 6.59 -15.42 -18.66
CA HIS A 7 7.52 -16.38 -19.26
C HIS A 7 8.75 -16.60 -18.39
N LEU A 8 9.33 -15.52 -17.85
CA LEU A 8 10.50 -15.60 -16.96
C LEU A 8 10.20 -16.30 -15.63
N VAL A 9 9.05 -16.01 -15.00
CA VAL A 9 8.64 -16.68 -13.76
C VAL A 9 8.42 -18.17 -13.99
N LYS A 10 7.68 -18.55 -15.04
CA LYS A 10 7.46 -19.95 -15.40
C LYS A 10 8.77 -20.66 -15.74
N PHE A 11 9.68 -20.00 -16.45
CA PHE A 11 11.00 -20.53 -16.78
C PHE A 11 11.86 -20.80 -15.53
N LEU A 12 11.88 -19.88 -14.57
CA LEU A 12 12.62 -20.05 -13.31
C LEU A 12 11.99 -21.12 -12.40
N GLU A 13 10.67 -21.26 -12.41
CA GLU A 13 9.96 -22.35 -11.69
C GLU A 13 10.26 -23.72 -12.30
N ASP A 14 10.26 -23.81 -13.64
CA ASP A 14 10.61 -25.02 -14.38
C ASP A 14 12.04 -25.49 -14.09
N ILE A 15 13.01 -24.58 -14.10
CA ILE A 15 14.42 -24.88 -13.77
C ILE A 15 14.57 -25.27 -12.29
N SER A 16 13.78 -24.69 -11.40
CA SER A 16 13.84 -25.04 -9.98
C SER A 16 13.28 -26.44 -9.67
N THR A 17 12.55 -27.05 -10.60
CA THR A 17 11.88 -28.34 -10.42
C THR A 17 12.56 -29.47 -11.18
N ASP A 18 13.18 -29.17 -12.33
CA ASP A 18 13.77 -30.16 -13.23
C ASP A 18 15.30 -30.01 -13.32
N VAL A 19 16.00 -31.01 -12.77
CA VAL A 19 17.47 -31.07 -12.73
C VAL A 19 18.08 -31.18 -14.14
N GLU A 20 17.38 -31.79 -15.10
CA GLU A 20 17.89 -31.92 -16.47
C GLU A 20 17.84 -30.57 -17.20
N LYS A 21 16.83 -29.73 -16.93
CA LYS A 21 16.78 -28.35 -17.45
C LYS A 21 17.88 -27.47 -16.88
N VAL A 22 18.34 -27.73 -15.65
CA VAL A 22 19.47 -27.01 -15.04
C VAL A 22 20.77 -27.36 -15.78
N LYS A 23 20.96 -28.64 -16.13
CA LYS A 23 22.12 -29.07 -16.94
C LYS A 23 22.10 -28.43 -18.33
N LEU A 24 20.94 -28.38 -18.98
CA LEU A 24 20.77 -27.70 -20.28
C LEU A 24 20.98 -26.18 -20.20
N LEU A 25 20.72 -25.56 -19.05
CA LEU A 25 21.07 -24.16 -18.79
C LEU A 25 22.58 -23.98 -18.60
N MET A 26 23.25 -24.90 -17.90
CA MET A 26 24.70 -24.88 -17.69
C MET A 26 25.46 -25.08 -19.01
N THR A 27 24.95 -25.92 -19.92
CA THR A 27 25.49 -26.09 -21.27
C THR A 27 25.10 -24.97 -22.23
N GLY A 28 24.34 -23.97 -21.77
CA GLY A 28 23.95 -22.80 -22.58
C GLY A 28 22.99 -23.13 -23.74
N GLU A 29 22.38 -24.32 -23.76
CA GLU A 29 21.39 -24.73 -24.75
C GLU A 29 20.00 -24.15 -24.42
N LEU A 30 19.71 -23.95 -23.13
CA LEU A 30 18.46 -23.39 -22.66
C LEU A 30 18.61 -21.89 -22.36
N ILE A 31 17.83 -21.04 -23.05
CA ILE A 31 17.85 -19.58 -22.88
C ILE A 31 16.45 -19.11 -22.42
N PRO A 32 16.34 -18.22 -21.42
CA PRO A 32 15.05 -17.72 -20.91
C PRO A 32 14.22 -16.93 -21.92
N PHE A 33 14.86 -16.38 -22.96
CA PHE A 33 14.19 -15.62 -24.01
C PHE A 33 14.82 -15.95 -25.36
N PRO A 34 14.13 -16.72 -26.22
CA PRO A 34 14.62 -17.09 -27.55
C PRO A 34 14.83 -15.90 -28.49
N SER A 35 14.25 -14.74 -28.17
CA SER A 35 14.31 -13.51 -28.96
C SER A 35 15.51 -12.60 -28.64
N VAL A 36 16.37 -13.00 -27.70
CA VAL A 36 17.58 -12.25 -27.35
C VAL A 36 18.78 -12.94 -27.96
N ASP A 37 19.42 -12.27 -28.92
CA ASP A 37 20.66 -12.76 -29.52
C ASP A 37 21.79 -12.71 -28.49
N VAL A 38 22.17 -13.89 -27.99
CA VAL A 38 23.30 -14.03 -27.07
C VAL A 38 24.60 -13.99 -27.88
N LYS A 39 25.43 -12.97 -27.65
CA LYS A 39 26.78 -12.89 -28.22
C LYS A 39 27.67 -13.93 -27.55
N LYS A 40 28.14 -14.90 -28.34
CA LYS A 40 29.03 -15.98 -27.89
C LYS A 40 30.48 -15.52 -27.96
N ASP A 41 30.89 -14.71 -26.99
CA ASP A 41 32.28 -14.25 -26.86
C ASP A 41 33.13 -15.29 -26.11
N ASP A 42 34.46 -15.09 -26.01
CA ASP A 42 35.37 -16.02 -25.31
C ASP A 42 34.96 -16.29 -23.85
N ILE A 43 34.31 -15.31 -23.21
CA ILE A 43 33.75 -15.43 -21.85
C ILE A 43 32.57 -16.41 -21.81
N TRP A 44 31.73 -16.43 -22.84
CA TRP A 44 30.62 -17.38 -22.95
C TRP A 44 31.15 -18.82 -23.06
N ALA A 45 32.18 -19.02 -23.90
CA ALA A 45 32.83 -20.32 -24.04
C ALA A 45 33.47 -20.80 -22.72
N SER A 46 34.02 -19.88 -21.92
CA SER A 46 34.56 -20.18 -20.60
C SER A 46 33.49 -20.48 -19.52
N LEU A 47 32.26 -20.00 -19.68
CA LEU A 47 31.16 -20.21 -18.73
C LEU A 47 30.37 -21.50 -18.99
N VAL A 48 30.38 -21.98 -20.23
CA VAL A 48 29.62 -23.14 -20.71
C VAL A 48 30.49 -24.42 -20.76
N SER A 49 31.75 -24.34 -20.36
CA SER A 49 32.66 -25.50 -20.31
C SER A 49 32.15 -26.62 -19.38
N ASP A 50 32.53 -27.87 -19.67
CA ASP A 50 32.11 -29.12 -19.01
C ASP A 50 32.55 -29.26 -17.53
N HIS A 51 32.20 -28.29 -16.68
CA HIS A 51 32.34 -28.38 -15.23
C HIS A 51 30.96 -28.65 -14.65
N ASN A 52 30.54 -29.91 -14.82
CA ASN A 52 29.25 -30.41 -14.38
C ASN A 52 29.32 -30.77 -12.88
N ASP A 53 29.60 -29.76 -12.05
CA ASP A 53 29.64 -29.92 -10.60
C ASP A 53 28.22 -30.01 -10.06
N GLU A 54 27.88 -31.15 -9.45
CA GLU A 54 26.57 -31.43 -8.86
C GLU A 54 26.19 -30.38 -7.79
N GLN A 55 27.18 -29.80 -7.14
CA GLN A 55 27.02 -28.68 -6.20
C GLN A 55 26.59 -27.38 -6.89
N CYS A 56 27.16 -27.07 -8.06
CA CYS A 56 26.77 -25.90 -8.85
C CYS A 56 25.32 -26.00 -9.32
N ALA A 57 24.89 -27.19 -9.76
CA ALA A 57 23.49 -27.44 -10.12
C ALA A 57 22.55 -27.21 -8.91
N ALA A 58 22.90 -27.71 -7.72
CA ALA A 58 22.12 -27.51 -6.50
C ALA A 58 22.03 -26.02 -6.10
N PHE A 59 23.12 -25.26 -6.22
CA PHE A 59 23.12 -23.81 -5.98
C PHE A 59 22.25 -23.06 -6.99
N LEU A 60 22.32 -23.43 -8.28
CA LEU A 60 21.51 -22.81 -9.32
C LEU A 60 20.01 -23.05 -9.11
N ILE A 61 19.61 -24.26 -8.69
CA ILE A 61 18.22 -24.57 -8.33
C ILE A 61 17.75 -23.67 -7.20
N GLN A 62 18.53 -23.56 -6.13
CA GLN A 62 18.18 -22.75 -4.97
C GLN A 62 18.10 -21.25 -5.32
N MET A 63 19.02 -20.77 -6.15
CA MET A 63 19.00 -19.40 -6.67
C MET A 63 17.80 -19.14 -7.58
N CYS A 64 17.48 -20.04 -8.51
CA CYS A 64 16.32 -19.92 -9.41
C CYS A 64 15.00 -19.93 -8.63
N SER A 65 14.90 -20.76 -7.59
CA SER A 65 13.73 -20.78 -6.69
C SER A 65 13.59 -19.46 -5.92
N ALA A 66 14.68 -18.95 -5.34
CA ALA A 66 14.66 -17.70 -4.58
C ALA A 66 14.35 -16.49 -5.48
N THR A 67 14.92 -16.45 -6.69
CA THR A 67 14.71 -15.39 -7.67
C THR A 67 13.31 -15.42 -8.25
N SER A 68 12.76 -16.60 -8.57
CA SER A 68 11.35 -16.76 -8.95
C SER A 68 10.43 -16.19 -7.88
N LYS A 69 10.62 -16.60 -6.62
CA LYS A 69 9.80 -16.12 -5.49
C LYS A 69 9.91 -14.61 -5.30
N ALA A 70 11.10 -14.04 -5.42
CA ALA A 70 11.32 -12.60 -5.33
C ALA A 70 10.66 -11.84 -6.50
N LEU A 71 10.76 -12.38 -7.71
CA LEU A 71 10.19 -11.80 -8.92
C LEU A 71 8.65 -11.86 -8.88
N SER A 72 8.07 -12.99 -8.49
CA SER A 72 6.63 -13.16 -8.34
C SER A 72 6.03 -12.22 -7.29
N GLN A 73 6.79 -11.86 -6.25
CA GLN A 73 6.37 -10.85 -5.28
C GLN A 73 6.45 -9.42 -5.83
N ARG A 74 7.52 -9.08 -6.57
CA ARG A 74 7.71 -7.73 -7.11
C ARG A 74 6.81 -7.43 -8.30
N VAL A 75 6.48 -8.45 -9.09
CA VAL A 75 5.70 -8.34 -10.32
C VAL A 75 4.29 -8.90 -10.13
N LYS A 76 3.85 -9.04 -8.86
CA LYS A 76 2.55 -9.60 -8.47
C LYS A 76 1.39 -8.98 -9.24
N ASP A 77 1.45 -7.68 -9.51
CA ASP A 77 0.38 -6.95 -10.16
C ASP A 77 0.26 -7.23 -11.68
N HIS A 78 1.29 -7.78 -12.32
CA HIS A 78 1.28 -8.16 -13.74
C HIS A 78 1.16 -9.67 -14.00
N LEU A 79 1.12 -10.49 -12.94
CA LEU A 79 0.87 -11.94 -13.04
C LEU A 79 -0.63 -12.25 -13.18
N GLU A 80 -1.00 -13.50 -13.44
CA GLU A 80 -2.38 -13.92 -13.77
C GLU A 80 -3.42 -13.54 -12.67
N ASP A 81 -2.99 -13.46 -11.41
CA ASP A 81 -3.80 -13.00 -10.26
C ASP A 81 -3.63 -11.51 -9.87
N GLY A 82 -2.84 -10.77 -10.65
CA GLY A 82 -2.46 -9.39 -10.37
C GLY A 82 -3.58 -8.37 -10.50
N GLN A 83 -3.43 -7.22 -9.83
CA GLN A 83 -4.39 -6.13 -9.89
C GLN A 83 -4.63 -5.62 -11.32
N HIS A 84 -3.63 -5.72 -12.20
CA HIS A 84 -3.75 -5.33 -13.61
C HIS A 84 -4.26 -6.45 -14.53
N THR A 85 -4.64 -7.61 -13.98
CA THR A 85 -5.18 -8.74 -14.76
C THR A 85 -6.66 -8.95 -14.46
N LYS A 86 -7.12 -8.52 -13.27
CA LYS A 86 -8.53 -8.50 -12.87
C LYS A 86 -9.31 -7.32 -13.46
N TYR A 87 -9.25 -7.11 -14.77
CA TYR A 87 -10.20 -6.20 -15.45
C TYR A 87 -11.51 -6.96 -15.75
N GLY A 88 -12.24 -7.35 -14.70
CA GLY A 88 -13.58 -7.94 -14.84
C GLY A 88 -14.67 -6.91 -15.12
N ILE A 89 -14.35 -5.62 -14.99
CA ILE A 89 -15.23 -4.50 -15.27
C ILE A 89 -14.41 -3.56 -16.14
N ASP A 90 -14.96 -3.21 -17.31
CA ASP A 90 -14.39 -2.20 -18.20
C ASP A 90 -13.94 -0.99 -17.36
N PRO A 91 -12.61 -0.73 -17.24
CA PRO A 91 -12.09 0.30 -16.35
C PRO A 91 -12.67 1.67 -16.71
N SER A 92 -13.08 1.87 -17.96
CA SER A 92 -13.77 3.07 -18.41
C SER A 92 -15.03 3.37 -17.59
N LYS A 93 -15.80 2.35 -17.17
CA LYS A 93 -17.01 2.55 -16.35
C LYS A 93 -16.70 3.09 -14.96
N THR A 94 -15.60 2.68 -14.35
CA THR A 94 -15.14 3.19 -13.05
C THR A 94 -14.57 4.60 -13.19
N PHE A 95 -13.81 4.86 -14.26
CA PHE A 95 -13.22 6.18 -14.52
C PHE A 95 -14.24 7.23 -14.97
N ASN A 96 -15.33 6.85 -15.63
CA ASN A 96 -16.42 7.76 -16.00
C ASN A 96 -17.11 8.42 -14.80
N SER A 97 -17.00 7.83 -13.60
CA SER A 97 -17.54 8.40 -12.36
C SER A 97 -16.67 9.52 -11.77
N VAL A 98 -15.41 9.62 -12.22
CA VAL A 98 -14.45 10.60 -11.72
C VAL A 98 -14.36 11.74 -12.72
N LEU A 99 -14.52 12.98 -12.24
CA LEU A 99 -14.36 14.16 -13.08
C LEU A 99 -12.95 14.16 -13.70
N PRO A 100 -12.80 14.41 -15.01
CA PRO A 100 -11.51 14.36 -15.71
C PRO A 100 -10.54 15.46 -15.26
N HIS A 101 -11.03 16.45 -14.50
CA HIS A 101 -10.25 17.55 -13.98
C HIS A 101 -10.49 17.76 -12.49
N ASN A 102 -9.43 18.15 -11.77
CA ASN A 102 -9.42 18.41 -10.33
C ASN A 102 -9.91 19.84 -9.94
N LYS A 103 -10.45 20.61 -10.90
CA LYS A 103 -10.88 22.01 -10.71
C LYS A 103 -11.86 22.21 -9.54
N LEU A 104 -12.84 21.31 -9.39
CA LEU A 104 -13.86 21.44 -8.35
C LEU A 104 -13.27 21.21 -6.95
N PRO A 105 -12.52 20.12 -6.69
CA PRO A 105 -11.77 19.98 -5.44
C PRO A 105 -10.88 21.19 -5.13
N GLU A 106 -10.09 21.67 -6.09
CA GLU A 106 -9.21 22.84 -5.90
C GLU A 106 -9.99 24.10 -5.52
N PHE A 107 -11.11 24.36 -6.22
CA PHE A 107 -11.98 25.48 -5.90
C PHE A 107 -12.56 25.36 -4.48
N ILE A 108 -13.04 24.17 -4.09
CA ILE A 108 -13.57 23.92 -2.74
C ILE A 108 -12.51 24.17 -1.68
N PHE A 109 -11.28 23.67 -1.88
CA PHE A 109 -10.18 23.89 -0.94
C PHE A 109 -9.77 25.35 -0.88
N GLY A 110 -9.66 26.04 -2.02
CA GLY A 110 -9.37 27.47 -2.06
C GLY A 110 -10.41 28.31 -1.31
N HIS A 111 -11.70 27.97 -1.47
CA HIS A 111 -12.77 28.66 -0.75
C HIS A 111 -12.76 28.35 0.75
N LEU A 112 -12.46 27.11 1.13
CA LEU A 112 -12.30 26.72 2.53
C LEU A 112 -11.14 27.46 3.20
N ASP A 113 -9.99 27.54 2.52
CA ASP A 113 -8.81 28.29 2.99
C ASP A 113 -9.14 29.78 3.16
N TRP A 114 -9.87 30.37 2.21
CA TRP A 114 -10.34 31.75 2.34
C TRP A 114 -11.26 31.92 3.54
N LEU A 115 -12.23 31.01 3.75
CA LEU A 115 -13.15 31.05 4.88
C LEU A 115 -12.44 30.90 6.23
N ILE A 116 -11.43 30.02 6.33
CA ILE A 116 -10.65 29.85 7.55
C ILE A 116 -9.90 31.15 7.91
N LYS A 117 -9.37 31.86 6.90
CA LYS A 117 -8.66 33.13 7.11
C LYS A 117 -9.60 34.28 7.52
N HIS A 118 -10.77 34.39 6.89
CA HIS A 118 -11.68 35.54 7.04
C HIS A 118 -12.78 35.32 8.09
N ARG A 119 -13.08 34.06 8.43
CA ARG A 119 -14.08 33.68 9.44
C ARG A 119 -13.49 32.64 10.42
N PRO A 120 -12.41 32.99 11.16
CA PRO A 120 -11.74 32.03 12.05
C PRO A 120 -12.63 31.54 13.19
N ASN A 121 -13.61 32.35 13.62
CA ASN A 121 -14.56 32.01 14.68
C ASN A 121 -15.72 31.13 14.18
N ALA A 122 -15.89 30.95 12.86
CA ALA A 122 -16.94 30.12 12.33
C ALA A 122 -16.59 28.63 12.50
N SER A 123 -17.58 27.84 12.93
CA SER A 123 -17.40 26.40 13.03
C SER A 123 -17.12 25.79 11.65
N ARG A 124 -16.29 24.74 11.61
CA ARG A 124 -16.01 23.98 10.38
C ARG A 124 -17.28 23.54 9.66
N LEU A 125 -18.25 23.01 10.40
CA LEU A 125 -19.54 22.59 9.85
C LEU A 125 -20.28 23.74 9.13
N ALA A 126 -20.23 24.95 9.68
CA ALA A 126 -20.85 26.12 9.06
C ALA A 126 -20.13 26.54 7.77
N ASN A 127 -18.79 26.48 7.75
CA ASN A 127 -18.01 26.78 6.55
C ASN A 127 -18.24 25.74 5.44
N GLU A 128 -18.27 24.45 5.79
CA GLU A 128 -18.61 23.37 4.85
C GLU A 128 -20.03 23.53 4.29
N ALA A 129 -21.02 23.81 5.17
CA ALA A 129 -22.39 24.07 4.73
C ALA A 129 -22.49 25.28 3.79
N HIS A 130 -21.72 26.34 4.02
CA HIS A 130 -21.68 27.50 3.14
C HIS A 130 -21.13 27.16 1.74
N ILE A 131 -20.05 26.39 1.67
CA ILE A 131 -19.49 25.92 0.39
C ILE A 131 -20.52 25.07 -0.35
N VAL A 132 -21.13 24.10 0.33
CA VAL A 132 -22.14 23.22 -0.28
C VAL A 132 -23.32 24.02 -0.80
N TYR A 133 -23.80 25.01 -0.04
CA TYR A 133 -24.89 25.89 -0.44
C TYR A 133 -24.57 26.66 -1.74
N ASN A 134 -23.33 27.17 -1.86
CA ASN A 134 -22.89 27.92 -3.02
C ASN A 134 -22.63 27.02 -4.23
N VAL A 135 -21.91 25.92 -4.06
CA VAL A 135 -21.50 24.99 -5.14
C VAL A 135 -22.72 24.29 -5.74
N ASN A 136 -23.65 23.84 -4.90
CA ASN A 136 -24.87 23.17 -5.36
C ASN A 136 -25.96 24.14 -5.82
N LYS A 137 -25.69 25.45 -5.84
CA LYS A 137 -26.66 26.50 -6.17
C LYS A 137 -27.96 26.37 -5.38
N THR A 138 -27.87 25.96 -4.12
CA THR A 138 -29.03 25.67 -3.28
C THR A 138 -29.94 26.90 -3.12
N GLY A 139 -29.37 28.11 -3.13
CA GLY A 139 -30.18 29.35 -3.13
C GLY A 139 -31.04 29.52 -4.39
N ALA A 140 -30.48 29.28 -5.57
CA ALA A 140 -31.25 29.35 -6.82
C ALA A 140 -32.38 28.30 -6.83
N TRP A 141 -32.11 27.10 -6.32
CA TRP A 141 -33.12 26.06 -6.17
C TRP A 141 -34.21 26.43 -5.17
N LEU A 142 -33.85 26.98 -4.00
CA LEU A 142 -34.82 27.41 -2.98
C LEU A 142 -35.75 28.51 -3.50
N ASN A 143 -35.23 29.45 -4.29
CA ASN A 143 -36.02 30.52 -4.88
C ASN A 143 -37.10 30.03 -5.87
N GLN A 144 -36.97 28.79 -6.39
CA GLN A 144 -37.96 28.17 -7.26
C GLN A 144 -39.05 27.40 -6.49
N GLN A 145 -38.86 27.19 -5.18
CA GLN A 145 -39.80 26.45 -4.35
C GLN A 145 -40.84 27.37 -3.71
N THR A 146 -41.96 26.79 -3.28
CA THR A 146 -42.98 27.52 -2.53
C THR A 146 -42.50 27.85 -1.12
N GLU A 147 -42.93 28.99 -0.59
CA GLU A 147 -42.50 29.47 0.73
C GLU A 147 -42.82 28.47 1.85
N GLN A 148 -43.99 27.82 1.78
CA GLN A 148 -44.38 26.76 2.73
C GLN A 148 -43.39 25.58 2.71
N HIS A 149 -42.96 25.14 1.53
CA HIS A 149 -42.02 24.04 1.39
C HIS A 149 -40.62 24.41 1.91
N VAL A 150 -40.17 25.64 1.66
CA VAL A 150 -38.90 26.16 2.19
C VAL A 150 -38.92 26.19 3.72
N GLN A 151 -40.00 26.68 4.33
CA GLN A 151 -40.12 26.69 5.79
C GLN A 151 -40.14 25.28 6.39
N GLU A 152 -40.81 24.34 5.75
CA GLU A 152 -40.81 22.94 6.16
C GLU A 152 -39.39 22.35 6.15
N LEU A 153 -38.63 22.59 5.08
CA LEU A 153 -37.24 22.14 4.97
C LEU A 153 -36.33 22.75 6.04
N ILE A 154 -36.49 24.04 6.34
CA ILE A 154 -35.75 24.72 7.40
C ILE A 154 -36.06 24.09 8.75
N ASN A 155 -37.33 23.82 9.04
CA ASN A 155 -37.76 23.21 10.31
C ASN A 155 -37.24 21.78 10.46
N ARG A 156 -37.30 20.96 9.40
CA ARG A 156 -36.69 19.62 9.40
C ARG A 156 -35.18 19.69 9.60
N SER A 157 -34.51 20.67 8.99
CA SER A 157 -33.06 20.85 9.13
C SER A 157 -32.67 21.21 10.57
N LYS A 158 -33.43 22.11 11.22
CA LYS A 158 -33.20 22.49 12.63
C LYS A 158 -33.18 21.30 13.58
N LEU A 159 -34.07 20.32 13.36
CA LEU A 159 -34.12 19.10 14.18
C LEU A 159 -32.83 18.28 14.03
N LYS A 160 -32.32 18.14 12.81
CA LYS A 160 -31.12 17.35 12.50
C LYS A 160 -29.80 18.01 12.91
N ILE A 161 -29.77 19.33 13.16
CA ILE A 161 -28.54 20.04 13.54
C ILE A 161 -27.93 19.47 14.83
N LYS A 162 -28.77 19.06 15.80
CA LYS A 162 -28.29 18.49 17.06
C LYS A 162 -27.50 17.19 16.81
N ASP A 163 -28.07 16.30 16.02
CA ASP A 163 -27.45 15.01 15.68
C ASP A 163 -26.15 15.23 14.89
N MET A 164 -26.16 16.13 13.89
CA MET A 164 -24.97 16.47 13.11
C MET A 164 -23.83 16.98 14.00
N LYS A 165 -24.12 17.82 15.00
CA LYS A 165 -23.11 18.31 15.95
C LYS A 165 -22.54 17.19 16.83
N ILE A 166 -23.36 16.21 17.22
CA ILE A 166 -22.92 15.06 18.01
C ILE A 166 -21.99 14.18 17.16
N THR A 167 -22.40 13.86 15.93
CA THR A 167 -21.60 13.07 15.00
C THR A 167 -20.26 13.73 14.68
N GLU A 168 -20.25 15.05 14.46
CA GLU A 168 -19.00 15.77 14.20
C GLU A 168 -18.05 15.76 15.41
N LYS A 169 -18.58 15.91 16.63
CA LYS A 169 -17.77 15.80 17.86
C LYS A 169 -17.14 14.41 18.00
N GLN A 170 -17.91 13.35 17.74
CA GLN A 170 -17.41 11.97 17.77
C GLN A 170 -16.28 11.77 16.75
N ARG A 171 -16.51 12.23 15.51
CA ARG A 171 -15.51 12.15 14.44
C ARG A 171 -14.20 12.89 14.80
N LEU A 172 -14.29 14.07 15.43
CA LEU A 172 -13.11 14.82 15.88
C LEU A 172 -12.36 14.09 17.00
N LEU A 173 -13.09 13.45 17.93
CA LEU A 173 -12.49 12.64 18.98
C LEU A 173 -11.72 11.45 18.39
N ASP A 174 -12.32 10.75 17.43
CA ASP A 174 -11.69 9.62 16.75
C ASP A 174 -10.43 10.03 15.99
N LEU A 175 -10.47 11.17 15.29
CA LEU A 175 -9.30 11.73 14.61
C LEU A 175 -8.17 12.07 15.60
N LYS A 176 -8.53 12.62 16.76
CA LYS A 176 -7.56 12.94 17.82
C LYS A 176 -6.94 11.66 18.40
N ASN A 177 -7.74 10.63 18.65
CA ASN A 177 -7.28 9.34 19.15
C ASN A 177 -6.35 8.65 18.15
N LYS A 178 -6.76 8.56 16.87
CA LYS A 178 -5.90 8.00 15.80
C LYS A 178 -4.60 8.77 15.64
N SER A 179 -4.64 10.09 15.77
CA SER A 179 -3.43 10.92 15.70
C SER A 179 -2.50 10.67 16.89
N ARG A 180 -3.06 10.48 18.09
CA ARG A 180 -2.31 10.12 19.30
C ARG A 180 -1.66 8.75 19.14
N GLU A 181 -2.42 7.73 18.75
CA GLU A 181 -1.93 6.37 18.51
C GLU A 181 -0.76 6.37 17.51
N ARG A 182 -0.92 7.07 16.37
CA ARG A 182 0.16 7.20 15.38
C ARG A 182 1.42 7.86 15.96
N ARG A 183 1.27 8.87 16.81
CA ARG A 183 2.43 9.52 17.47
C ARG A 183 3.09 8.56 18.45
N GLU A 184 2.32 7.87 19.27
CA GLU A 184 2.81 6.89 20.24
C GLU A 184 3.55 5.74 19.54
N SER A 185 3.00 5.19 18.47
CA SER A 185 3.67 4.17 17.66
C SER A 185 4.98 4.69 17.05
N LYS A 186 5.00 5.91 16.51
CA LYS A 186 6.24 6.53 16.00
C LYS A 186 7.28 6.72 17.09
N THR A 187 6.88 7.19 18.27
CA THR A 187 7.79 7.34 19.42
C THR A 187 8.33 6.00 19.88
N GLN A 188 7.49 4.96 19.92
CA GLN A 188 7.92 3.61 20.27
C GLN A 188 8.92 3.05 19.26
N ILE A 189 8.68 3.24 17.96
CA ILE A 189 9.61 2.84 16.90
C ILE A 189 10.94 3.59 17.06
N LYS A 190 10.92 4.91 17.25
CA LYS A 190 12.13 5.71 17.46
C LYS A 190 12.91 5.31 18.71
N PHE A 191 12.23 5.09 19.82
CA PHE A 191 12.86 4.62 21.06
C PHE A 191 13.57 3.28 20.82
N ARG A 192 12.93 2.35 20.12
CA ARG A 192 13.52 1.04 19.83
C ARG A 192 14.67 1.11 18.82
N GLN A 193 14.60 1.99 17.83
CA GLN A 193 15.73 2.23 16.91
C GLN A 193 16.94 2.82 17.64
N LEU A 194 16.72 3.80 18.53
CA LEU A 194 17.79 4.51 19.23
C LEU A 194 18.36 3.73 20.42
N VAL A 195 17.53 3.02 21.18
CA VAL A 195 17.93 2.35 22.43
C VAL A 195 18.22 0.87 22.22
N LEU A 196 17.58 0.23 21.23
CA LEU A 196 17.77 -1.20 20.94
C LEU A 196 18.53 -1.46 19.63
N GLU A 197 18.95 -0.40 18.91
CA GLU A 197 19.74 -0.48 17.68
C GLU A 197 19.16 -1.44 16.62
N GLN A 198 17.84 -1.48 16.48
CA GLN A 198 17.16 -2.32 15.49
C GLN A 198 16.91 -1.53 14.19
N PRO A 199 17.67 -1.76 13.10
CA PRO A 199 17.71 -0.85 11.96
C PRO A 199 16.58 -1.04 10.92
N GLY A 200 15.59 -1.90 11.15
CA GLY A 200 14.56 -2.18 10.15
C GLY A 200 13.18 -2.57 10.67
N GLU A 201 12.13 -2.22 9.91
CA GLU A 201 10.74 -2.56 10.26
C GLU A 201 10.46 -4.07 10.18
N LYS A 202 11.21 -4.81 9.35
CA LYS A 202 10.97 -6.25 9.12
C LYS A 202 11.38 -7.15 10.29
N THR A 203 12.33 -6.71 11.13
CA THR A 203 12.67 -7.41 12.37
C THR A 203 11.68 -7.11 13.50
N LEU A 204 10.77 -6.13 13.34
CA LEU A 204 9.83 -5.69 14.38
C LEU A 204 8.75 -6.72 14.72
N PHE A 205 8.41 -7.63 13.80
CA PHE A 205 7.30 -8.59 13.97
C PHE A 205 7.74 -10.04 14.17
N GLN A 206 9.04 -10.34 14.12
CA GLN A 206 9.53 -11.72 14.34
C GLN A 206 9.46 -12.13 15.82
N VAL A 207 9.47 -11.19 16.76
CA VAL A 207 9.47 -11.50 18.21
C VAL A 207 8.06 -11.79 18.74
N SER A 208 7.00 -11.28 18.08
CA SER A 208 5.62 -11.40 18.57
C SER A 208 4.83 -12.56 17.95
N GLN A 209 5.36 -13.27 16.96
CA GLN A 209 4.63 -14.35 16.27
C GLN A 209 4.85 -15.75 16.85
N VAL A 210 5.74 -15.93 17.82
CA VAL A 210 6.13 -17.30 18.22
C VAL A 210 5.17 -17.94 19.23
N ASN A 211 4.37 -17.20 20.02
CA ASN A 211 3.40 -17.85 20.93
C ASN A 211 2.18 -16.97 21.25
N LYS A 212 0.98 -17.56 21.15
CA LYS A 212 -0.32 -16.94 21.48
C LYS A 212 -0.57 -16.71 22.97
N ASN A 213 0.43 -16.91 23.83
CA ASN A 213 0.29 -16.71 25.28
C ASN A 213 0.75 -15.30 25.67
N PRO A 214 0.02 -14.59 26.55
CA PRO A 214 0.44 -13.27 27.02
C PRO A 214 1.81 -13.37 27.68
N ILE A 215 2.77 -12.58 27.18
CA ILE A 215 4.15 -12.57 27.69
C ILE A 215 4.13 -11.96 29.10
N THR A 216 4.52 -12.75 30.10
CA THR A 216 4.59 -12.30 31.48
C THR A 216 5.68 -11.23 31.64
N ILE A 217 5.49 -10.26 32.55
CA ILE A 217 6.45 -9.16 32.81
C ILE A 217 7.88 -9.68 33.07
N SER A 218 8.01 -10.82 33.74
CA SER A 218 9.31 -11.48 33.99
C SER A 218 10.01 -11.91 32.69
N GLN A 219 9.28 -12.47 31.72
CA GLN A 219 9.81 -12.86 30.40
C GLN A 219 10.18 -11.63 29.56
N LEU A 220 9.35 -10.59 29.59
CA LEU A 220 9.66 -9.33 28.89
C LEU A 220 10.95 -8.70 29.44
N THR A 221 11.10 -8.68 30.76
CA THR A 221 12.28 -8.16 31.45
C THR A 221 13.54 -8.98 31.13
N LYS A 222 13.42 -10.32 31.06
CA LYS A 222 14.51 -11.20 30.68
C LYS A 222 14.96 -10.96 29.23
N ASN A 223 14.01 -10.81 28.30
CA ASN A 223 14.27 -10.53 26.89
C ASN A 223 14.90 -9.14 26.66
N LEU A 224 14.48 -8.13 27.42
CA LEU A 224 15.10 -6.80 27.36
C LEU A 224 16.54 -6.83 27.91
N LYS A 225 16.80 -7.58 28.98
CA LYS A 225 18.16 -7.73 29.54
C LYS A 225 19.11 -8.47 28.60
N THR A 226 18.64 -9.46 27.84
CA THR A 226 19.46 -10.14 26.82
C THR A 226 19.75 -9.26 25.61
N LEU A 227 18.82 -8.37 25.23
CA LEU A 227 19.05 -7.39 24.16
C LEU A 227 20.13 -6.38 24.56
N ILE A 228 20.08 -5.83 25.78
CA ILE A 228 21.08 -4.86 26.29
C ILE A 228 22.48 -5.48 26.43
N LYS A 229 22.58 -6.79 26.70
CA LYS A 229 23.87 -7.49 26.80
C LYS A 229 24.54 -7.75 25.44
N LYS A 230 23.79 -7.72 24.34
CA LYS A 230 24.33 -7.91 22.97
C LYS A 230 24.91 -6.63 22.38
N THR A 231 24.70 -5.48 23.02
CA THR A 231 25.07 -4.13 22.57
C THR A 231 26.34 -3.59 23.24
N ARG A 232 27.15 -4.44 23.89
CA ARG A 232 28.48 -4.10 24.41
C ARG A 232 29.54 -4.98 23.77
#